data_AF-A0A3A4WV20-F1
#
_entry.id   AF-A0A3A4WV20-F1
#
_cell.length_a   1.000
_cell.length_b   1.000
_cell.length_c   1.000
_cell.angle_alpha   90.00
_cell.angle_beta   90.00
_cell.angle_gamma   90.00
#
_symmetry.space_group_name_H-M   'P 1'
#
loop_
_entity.id
_entity.type
_entity.pdbx_description
1 polymer ?
#
loop_
_entity_poly.entity_id
_entity_poly.type
_entity_poly.pdbx_seq_one_letter_code
_entity_poly.pdbx_strand_id
1 'polypeptide(L)'
;MEILGYVGYTILCFLAITWTIGVRMKLDAGVPTIFGALFFLTSAVVLAILGLNKLHSLWIIVAGFAFSALSAPIALSIPIISAPFRILVGLFAGIVRVGIPSHKIKAAQDAGMRTTMGELAKRQSKNE
;
A
#
# COMPACT_ATOMS: atom_id res chain seq x y z
N MET A 1 -4.53 -14.50 26.93
CA MET A 1 -4.64 -14.35 25.45
C MET A 1 -5.07 -12.94 25.03
N GLU A 2 -5.87 -12.23 25.82
CA GLU A 2 -6.34 -10.88 25.47
C GLU A 2 -5.20 -9.88 25.28
N ILE A 3 -4.22 -9.83 26.20
CA ILE A 3 -3.07 -8.91 26.12
C ILE A 3 -2.34 -9.06 24.77
N LEU A 4 -2.10 -10.29 24.33
CA LEU A 4 -1.45 -10.57 23.04
C LEU A 4 -2.28 -10.04 21.86
N GLY A 5 -3.61 -10.19 21.93
CA GLY A 5 -4.53 -9.62 20.95
C GLY A 5 -4.47 -8.09 20.91
N TYR A 6 -4.43 -7.42 22.08
CA TYR A 6 -4.29 -5.96 22.16
C TYR A 6 -2.95 -5.47 21.61
N VAL A 7 -1.85 -6.16 21.92
CA VAL A 7 -0.53 -5.85 21.36
C VAL A 7 -0.55 -6.00 19.83
N GLY A 8 -1.05 -7.11 19.31
CA GLY A 8 -1.18 -7.33 17.87
C GLY A 8 -2.06 -6.27 17.20
N TYR A 9 -3.19 -5.91 17.82
CA TYR A 9 -4.07 -4.87 17.29
C TYR A 9 -3.41 -3.49 17.30
N THR A 10 -2.64 -3.16 18.33
CA THR A 10 -1.87 -1.92 18.39
C THR A 10 -0.84 -1.86 17.25
N ILE A 11 -0.14 -2.96 16.99
CA ILE A 11 0.79 -3.08 15.85
C ILE A 11 0.05 -2.90 14.53
N LEU A 12 -1.13 -3.52 14.37
CA LEU A 12 -1.97 -3.36 13.18
C LEU A 12 -2.36 -1.89 12.94
N CYS A 13 -2.80 -1.18 13.98
CA CYS A 13 -3.11 0.25 13.91
C CYS A 13 -1.87 1.07 13.52
N PHE A 14 -0.71 0.77 14.12
CA PHE A 14 0.54 1.44 13.80
C PHE A 14 0.94 1.23 12.33
N LEU A 15 0.78 0.02 11.80
CA LEU A 15 1.02 -0.28 10.40
C LEU A 15 0.05 0.47 9.49
N ALA A 16 -1.25 0.48 9.80
CA ALA A 16 -2.25 1.22 9.04
C ALA A 16 -1.90 2.71 8.93
N ILE A 17 -1.51 3.34 10.05
CA ILE A 17 -1.11 4.74 10.09
C ILE A 17 0.18 4.95 9.28
N THR A 18 1.23 4.16 9.55
CA THR A 18 2.54 4.32 8.93
C THR A 18 2.47 4.17 7.41
N TRP A 19 1.75 3.17 6.92
CA TRP A 19 1.58 2.94 5.49
C TRP A 19 0.74 4.04 4.83
N THR A 20 -0.30 4.53 5.51
CA THR A 20 -1.10 5.67 5.02
C THR A 20 -0.28 6.95 4.93
N ILE A 21 0.56 7.23 5.94
CA ILE A 21 1.54 8.33 5.89
C ILE A 21 2.52 8.11 4.74
N GLY A 22 2.99 6.88 4.54
CA GLY A 22 3.84 6.52 3.41
C GLY A 22 3.20 6.87 2.06
N VAL A 23 1.93 6.54 1.86
CA VAL A 23 1.17 6.92 0.65
C VAL A 23 1.07 8.44 0.48
N ARG A 24 0.96 9.20 1.57
CA ARG A 24 0.88 10.66 1.55
C ARG A 24 2.23 11.34 1.26
N MET A 25 3.29 10.85 1.87
CA MET A 25 4.64 11.44 1.80
C MET A 25 5.36 11.03 0.52
N LYS A 26 5.25 9.76 0.14
CA LYS A 26 5.88 9.21 -1.07
C LYS A 26 4.90 9.31 -2.23
N LEU A 27 4.94 10.42 -2.95
CA LEU A 27 3.97 10.73 -4.02
C LEU A 27 4.08 9.76 -5.22
N ASP A 28 5.25 9.15 -5.41
CA ASP A 28 5.56 8.06 -6.33
C ASP A 28 5.29 6.66 -5.74
N ALA A 29 4.61 6.55 -4.58
CA ALA A 29 4.29 5.26 -3.98
C ALA A 29 3.60 4.32 -4.97
N GLY A 30 4.16 3.12 -5.12
CA GLY A 30 3.66 2.10 -6.02
C GLY A 30 2.39 1.42 -5.51
N VAL A 31 1.78 0.65 -6.40
CA VAL A 31 0.58 -0.16 -6.16
C VAL A 31 0.68 -1.01 -4.88
N PRO A 32 1.80 -1.70 -4.57
CA PRO A 32 1.96 -2.47 -3.33
C PRO A 32 1.77 -1.66 -2.05
N THR A 33 2.36 -0.48 -2.00
CA THR A 33 2.30 0.40 -0.83
C THR A 33 0.89 0.93 -0.63
N ILE A 34 0.22 1.31 -1.72
CA ILE A 34 -1.15 1.82 -1.65
C ILE A 34 -2.12 0.72 -1.21
N PHE A 35 -2.01 -0.48 -1.77
CA PHE A 35 -2.86 -1.61 -1.38
C PHE A 35 -2.60 -2.09 0.05
N GLY A 36 -1.34 -2.16 0.47
CA GLY A 36 -1.04 -2.52 1.86
C GLY A 36 -1.60 -1.49 2.84
N ALA A 37 -1.50 -0.19 2.53
CA ALA A 37 -2.10 0.87 3.35
C ALA A 37 -3.62 0.69 3.48
N LEU A 38 -4.29 0.50 2.34
CA LEU A 38 -5.73 0.27 2.31
C LEU A 38 -6.13 -1.00 3.08
N PHE A 39 -5.38 -2.09 2.91
CA PHE A 39 -5.64 -3.36 3.59
C PHE A 39 -5.51 -3.22 5.11
N PHE A 40 -4.40 -2.66 5.60
CA PHE A 40 -4.19 -2.50 7.04
C PHE A 40 -5.21 -1.55 7.65
N LEU A 41 -5.54 -0.45 6.97
CA LEU A 41 -6.55 0.50 7.44
C LEU A 41 -7.94 -0.15 7.52
N THR A 42 -8.40 -0.78 6.45
CA THR A 42 -9.71 -1.44 6.42
C THR A 42 -9.79 -2.57 7.44
N SER A 43 -8.73 -3.39 7.57
CA SER A 43 -8.68 -4.46 8.56
C SER A 43 -8.73 -3.93 9.99
N ALA A 44 -8.00 -2.85 10.30
CA ALA A 44 -8.01 -2.25 11.64
C ALA A 44 -9.40 -1.71 12.01
N VAL A 45 -10.09 -1.08 11.05
CA VAL A 45 -11.45 -0.55 11.21
C VAL A 45 -12.46 -1.68 11.38
N VAL A 46 -12.42 -2.70 10.51
CA VAL A 46 -13.33 -3.85 10.57
C VAL A 46 -13.18 -4.60 11.89
N LEU A 47 -11.94 -4.83 12.33
CA LEU A 47 -11.68 -5.53 13.59
C LEU A 47 -12.18 -4.74 14.82
N ALA A 48 -12.10 -3.41 14.77
CA ALA A 48 -12.69 -2.55 15.81
C ALA A 48 -14.22 -2.58 15.81
N ILE A 49 -14.84 -2.36 14.64
CA ILE A 49 -16.30 -2.18 14.54
C ILE A 49 -17.04 -3.49 14.83
N LEU A 50 -16.55 -4.61 14.31
CA LEU A 50 -17.22 -5.90 14.46
C LEU A 50 -16.99 -6.56 15.83
N GLY A 51 -16.20 -5.95 16.71
CA GLY A 51 -15.92 -6.51 18.04
C GLY A 51 -15.23 -7.88 18.00
N LEU A 52 -14.57 -8.22 16.89
CA LEU A 52 -13.92 -9.51 16.71
C LEU A 52 -12.74 -9.66 17.66
N ASN A 53 -12.37 -10.91 17.96
CA ASN A 53 -11.25 -11.19 18.84
C ASN A 53 -9.95 -10.59 18.27
N LYS A 54 -9.33 -9.67 19.01
CA LYS A 54 -8.14 -8.93 18.59
C LYS A 54 -6.92 -9.81 18.28
N LEU A 55 -6.91 -11.08 18.71
CA LEU A 55 -5.90 -12.06 18.32
C LEU A 55 -5.82 -12.25 16.79
N HIS A 56 -6.91 -11.94 16.07
CA HIS A 56 -6.97 -11.93 14.61
C HIS A 56 -5.95 -11.00 13.95
N SER A 57 -5.55 -9.94 14.66
CA SER A 57 -4.53 -9.02 14.19
C SER A 57 -3.22 -9.72 13.80
N LEU A 58 -2.83 -10.80 14.47
CA LEU A 58 -1.57 -11.50 14.20
C LEU A 58 -1.51 -12.07 12.77
N TRP A 59 -2.57 -12.74 12.32
CA TRP A 59 -2.62 -13.26 10.96
C TRP A 59 -3.00 -12.19 9.93
N ILE A 60 -3.80 -11.19 10.31
CA ILE A 60 -4.08 -10.03 9.45
C ILE A 60 -2.77 -9.32 9.08
N ILE A 61 -1.85 -9.15 10.03
CA ILE A 61 -0.55 -8.52 9.78
C ILE A 61 0.21 -9.31 8.72
N VAL A 62 0.35 -10.62 8.91
CA VAL A 62 1.06 -11.49 7.96
C VAL A 62 0.38 -11.48 6.58
N ALA A 63 -0.95 -11.60 6.55
CA ALA A 63 -1.74 -11.55 5.33
C ALA A 63 -1.59 -10.21 4.60
N GLY A 64 -1.53 -9.09 5.31
CA GLY A 64 -1.37 -7.76 4.72
C GLY A 64 -0.02 -7.57 4.06
N PHE A 65 1.06 -8.06 4.67
CA PHE A 65 2.38 -8.05 4.03
C PHE A 65 2.42 -8.95 2.80
N ALA A 66 1.88 -10.17 2.88
CA ALA A 66 1.79 -11.08 1.75
C ALA A 66 0.95 -10.47 0.60
N PHE A 67 -0.21 -9.89 0.94
CA PHE A 67 -1.09 -9.20 0.00
C PHE A 67 -0.39 -8.03 -0.70
N SER A 68 0.31 -7.19 0.07
CA SER A 68 1.07 -6.07 -0.50
C SER A 68 2.14 -6.57 -1.49
N ALA A 69 2.93 -7.57 -1.11
CA ALA A 69 3.97 -8.13 -1.97
C ALA A 69 3.41 -8.75 -3.26
N LEU A 70 2.28 -9.47 -3.16
CA LEU A 70 1.64 -10.14 -4.29
C LEU A 70 0.80 -9.21 -5.17
N SER A 71 0.41 -8.03 -4.67
CA SER A 71 -0.41 -7.09 -5.44
C SER A 71 0.32 -6.51 -6.65
N ALA A 72 1.65 -6.37 -6.60
CA ALA A 72 2.46 -5.89 -7.73
C ALA A 72 2.35 -6.80 -8.98
N PRO A 73 2.67 -8.10 -8.90
CA PRO A 73 2.56 -8.99 -10.05
C PRO A 73 1.11 -9.16 -10.52
N ILE A 74 0.13 -9.22 -9.60
CA ILE A 74 -1.28 -9.38 -9.97
C ILE A 74 -1.81 -8.15 -10.74
N ALA A 75 -1.44 -6.94 -10.31
CA ALA A 75 -1.86 -5.71 -10.98
C ALA A 75 -1.24 -5.52 -12.38
N LEU A 76 -0.13 -6.19 -12.68
CA LEU A 76 0.56 -6.15 -13.96
C LEU A 76 0.13 -7.27 -14.92
N SER A 77 -0.24 -8.45 -14.38
CA SER A 77 -0.45 -9.64 -15.20
C SER A 77 -1.86 -9.80 -15.78
N ILE A 78 -2.89 -9.18 -15.19
CA ILE A 78 -4.30 -9.40 -15.63
C ILE A 78 -4.99 -8.07 -15.95
N PRO A 79 -5.14 -7.69 -17.24
CA PRO A 79 -5.68 -6.39 -17.66
C PRO A 79 -7.09 -6.11 -17.11
N ILE A 80 -7.97 -7.11 -17.12
CA ILE A 80 -9.38 -6.97 -16.68
C ILE A 80 -9.48 -6.70 -15.18
N ILE A 81 -8.67 -7.38 -14.37
CA ILE A 81 -8.64 -7.19 -12.90
C ILE A 81 -7.92 -5.89 -12.56
N SER A 82 -6.96 -5.45 -13.40
CA SER A 82 -6.19 -4.23 -13.15
C SER A 82 -7.03 -2.96 -13.12
N ALA A 83 -8.14 -2.88 -13.88
CA ALA A 83 -8.96 -1.67 -13.98
C ALA A 83 -9.66 -1.28 -12.66
N PRO A 84 -10.47 -2.14 -12.03
CA PRO A 84 -11.08 -1.81 -10.73
C PRO A 84 -10.03 -1.58 -9.64
N PHE A 85 -8.92 -2.32 -9.68
CA PHE A 85 -7.81 -2.16 -8.75
C PHE A 85 -7.16 -0.77 -8.88
N ARG A 86 -6.91 -0.30 -10.11
CA ARG A 86 -6.37 1.04 -10.38
C ARG A 86 -7.31 2.14 -9.92
N ILE A 87 -8.62 1.97 -10.13
CA ILE A 87 -9.62 2.93 -9.64
C ILE A 87 -9.58 3.02 -8.11
N LEU A 88 -9.57 1.88 -7.42
CA LEU A 88 -9.53 1.82 -5.96
C LEU A 88 -8.25 2.48 -5.40
N VAL A 89 -7.10 2.18 -6.01
CA VAL A 89 -5.79 2.78 -5.67
C VAL A 89 -5.81 4.29 -5.90
N GLY A 90 -6.33 4.74 -7.04
CA GLY A 90 -6.43 6.15 -7.38
C GLY A 90 -7.35 6.91 -6.41
N LEU A 91 -8.50 6.32 -6.07
CA LEU A 91 -9.45 6.89 -5.12
C LEU A 91 -8.82 7.01 -3.73
N PHE A 92 -8.23 5.94 -3.21
CA PHE A 92 -7.61 5.94 -1.89
C PHE A 92 -6.43 6.91 -1.83
N ALA A 93 -5.53 6.90 -2.83
CA ALA A 93 -4.43 7.85 -2.90
C ALA A 93 -4.93 9.30 -3.01
N GLY A 94 -6.02 9.53 -3.75
CA GLY A 94 -6.68 10.83 -3.83
C GLY A 94 -7.17 11.32 -2.47
N ILE A 95 -7.85 10.46 -1.71
CA ILE A 95 -8.34 10.75 -0.34
C ILE A 95 -7.17 11.05 0.60
N VAL A 96 -6.14 10.19 0.61
CA VAL A 96 -4.99 10.34 1.51
C VAL A 96 -4.15 11.58 1.19
N ARG A 97 -4.14 12.01 -0.08
CA ARG A 97 -3.37 13.15 -0.58
C ARG A 97 -4.20 14.42 -0.74
N VAL A 98 -5.40 14.48 -0.16
CA VAL A 98 -6.21 15.71 -0.14
C VAL A 98 -5.36 16.89 0.37
N GLY A 99 -5.41 18.00 -0.36
CA GLY A 99 -4.62 19.20 -0.09
C GLY A 99 -3.23 19.25 -0.75
N ILE A 100 -2.79 18.20 -1.44
CA ILE A 100 -1.54 18.21 -2.22
C ILE A 100 -1.84 18.59 -3.68
N PRO A 101 -1.20 19.64 -4.23
CA PRO A 101 -1.41 20.04 -5.61
C PRO A 101 -1.06 18.93 -6.61
N SER A 102 -1.92 18.75 -7.63
CA SER A 102 -1.78 17.68 -8.64
C SER A 102 -0.46 17.77 -9.43
N HIS A 103 0.06 18.97 -9.68
CA HIS A 103 1.35 19.15 -10.35
C HIS A 103 2.53 18.59 -9.56
N LYS A 104 2.51 18.66 -8.22
CA LYS A 104 3.55 18.07 -7.37
C LYS A 104 3.51 16.55 -7.41
N ILE A 105 2.32 15.97 -7.48
CA ILE A 105 2.11 14.53 -7.59
C ILE A 105 2.65 14.03 -8.93
N LYS A 106 2.27 14.69 -10.03
CA LYS A 106 2.76 14.33 -11.38
C LYS A 106 4.27 14.44 -11.49
N ALA A 107 4.86 15.56 -11.03
CA ALA A 107 6.30 15.75 -11.06
C ALA A 107 7.06 14.66 -10.29
N ALA A 108 6.55 14.23 -9.13
CA ALA A 108 7.15 13.13 -8.36
C ALA A 108 7.01 11.77 -9.06
N GLN A 109 5.87 11.49 -9.68
CA GLN A 109 5.66 10.26 -10.44
C GLN A 109 6.56 10.19 -11.67
N ASP A 110 6.68 11.30 -12.41
CA ASP A 110 7.55 11.39 -13.59
C ASP A 110 9.03 11.23 -13.21
N ALA A 111 9.45 11.84 -12.09
CA ALA A 111 10.80 11.66 -11.56
C ALA A 111 11.07 10.20 -11.19
N GLY A 112 10.16 9.55 -10.44
CA GLY A 112 10.31 8.14 -10.07
C GLY A 112 10.36 7.19 -11.28
N MET A 113 9.56 7.46 -12.31
CA MET A 113 9.57 6.68 -13.55
C MET A 113 10.90 6.82 -14.31
N ARG A 114 11.44 8.05 -14.41
CA ARG A 114 12.77 8.29 -15.02
C ARG A 114 13.89 7.57 -14.26
N THR A 115 13.87 7.59 -12.93
CA THR A 115 14.86 6.87 -12.12
C THR A 115 14.78 5.37 -12.37
N THR A 116 13.57 4.80 -12.41
CA THR A 116 13.37 3.36 -12.68
C THR A 116 13.88 2.98 -14.07
N MET A 117 13.59 3.78 -15.09
CA MET A 117 14.10 3.55 -16.45
C MET A 117 15.63 3.62 -16.52
N GLY A 118 16.25 4.58 -15.82
CA GLY A 118 17.71 4.69 -15.73
C GLY A 118 18.37 3.48 -15.06
N GLU A 119 17.76 2.95 -13.99
CA GLU A 119 18.25 1.72 -13.33
C GLU A 119 18.11 0.48 -14.21
N LEU A 120 17.00 0.36 -14.94
CA LEU A 120 16.80 -0.74 -15.88
C LEU A 120 17.81 -0.71 -17.02
N ALA A 121 18.05 0.47 -17.62
CA ALA A 121 19.06 0.66 -18.66
C ALA A 121 20.47 0.30 -18.16
N LYS A 122 20.82 0.71 -16.93
CA LYS A 122 22.12 0.38 -16.30
C LYS A 122 22.28 -1.11 -15.98
N ARG A 123 21.18 -1.82 -15.69
CA ARG A 123 21.21 -3.28 -15.49
C ARG A 123 21.38 -4.03 -16.81
N GLN A 124 20.75 -3.56 -17.89
CA GLN A 124 20.93 -4.14 -19.22
C GLN A 124 22.37 -3.98 -19.71
N SER A 125 22.96 -2.79 -19.55
CA SER A 125 24.35 -2.53 -19.95
C SER A 125 25.42 -3.24 -19.10
N LYS A 126 25.03 -3.90 -18.00
CA LYS A 126 25.95 -4.65 -17.11
C LYS A 126 25.90 -6.16 -17.38
N ASN A 127 24.88 -6.62 -18.10
CA ASN A 127 24.69 -8.02 -18.49
C ASN A 127 25.05 -8.27 -19.97
N GLU A 128 25.43 -7.23 -20.72
CA GLU A 128 26.17 -7.28 -21.99
C GLU A 128 27.68 -7.21 -21.71
#